data_AF-A0A6G3MHN5-F1
#
_entry.id   AF-A0A6G3MHN5-F1
#
_cell.length_a   1.000
_cell.length_b   1.000
_cell.length_c   1.000
_cell.angle_alpha   90.00
_cell.angle_beta   90.00
_cell.angle_gamma   90.00
#
_symmetry.space_group_name_H-M   'P 1'
#
loop_
_entity.id
_entity.type
_entity.pdbx_description
1 polymer ?
#
loop_
_entity_poly.entity_id
_entity_poly.type
_entity_poly.pdbx_seq_one_letter_code
_entity_poly.pdbx_strand_id
1 'polypeptide(L)'
;FLIYHSKNLRSFKGIDKSTSSRYYRRNKKSWMIQYLFQDWFDNRFIHKIKKYYDENDIPFKILLLLDNAPGHPKHLDELHPNIKMTYLPSNTTHIVQLMDQDRIANFKEHYLKITFSQEIERAQQNQTLREFWKNYNIFNAINNIEEGWSKVTTKCTNGIWNKLLKRYKENVNFNIEEEINEVANMILQFSQQLNLEIDKEDINQLL
;
A
#
# COMPACT_ATOMS: atom_id res chain seq x y z
N PHE A 1 5.98 -6.87 7.32
CA PHE A 1 7.41 -6.68 6.98
C PHE A 1 7.85 -5.43 7.69
N LEU A 2 8.92 -5.50 8.49
CA LEU A 2 9.41 -4.35 9.25
C LEU A 2 10.83 -4.03 8.79
N ILE A 3 11.06 -2.75 8.50
CA ILE A 3 12.38 -2.22 8.16
C ILE A 3 12.82 -1.30 9.30
N TYR A 4 14.03 -1.49 9.81
CA TYR A 4 14.55 -0.66 10.89
C TYR A 4 16.06 -0.51 10.81
N HIS A 5 16.64 0.48 11.50
CA HIS A 5 18.05 0.82 11.39
C HIS A 5 19.00 -0.19 12.08
N SER A 6 18.54 -0.89 13.11
CA SER A 6 19.38 -1.73 13.98
C SER A 6 19.18 -3.24 13.79
N LYS A 7 20.20 -3.96 13.27
CA LYS A 7 20.14 -5.43 13.00
C LYS A 7 19.69 -6.26 14.20
N ASN A 8 20.18 -5.88 15.38
CA ASN A 8 19.94 -6.56 16.64
C ASN A 8 19.43 -5.53 17.63
N LEU A 9 18.12 -5.55 17.85
CA LEU A 9 17.47 -4.72 18.85
C LEU A 9 17.75 -5.32 20.23
N ARG A 10 18.20 -4.48 21.18
CA ARG A 10 18.40 -4.93 22.58
C ARG A 10 17.11 -5.50 23.18
N SER A 11 15.97 -4.93 22.80
CA SER A 11 14.64 -5.42 23.20
C SER A 11 14.28 -6.81 22.65
N PHE A 12 15.06 -7.35 21.69
CA PHE A 12 14.87 -8.69 21.14
C PHE A 12 15.82 -9.72 21.77
N LYS A 13 16.60 -9.33 22.80
CA LYS A 13 17.50 -10.25 23.49
C LYS A 13 16.69 -11.34 24.20
N GLY A 14 17.00 -12.60 23.91
CA GLY A 14 16.30 -13.77 24.47
C GLY A 14 15.01 -14.15 23.73
N ILE A 15 14.64 -13.42 22.68
CA ILE A 15 13.49 -13.76 21.83
C ILE A 15 13.98 -14.61 20.69
N ASP A 16 13.40 -15.79 20.56
CA ASP A 16 13.65 -16.65 19.41
C ASP A 16 13.11 -15.98 18.14
N LYS A 17 14.02 -15.67 17.23
CA LYS A 17 13.69 -15.01 15.95
C LYS A 17 12.98 -15.96 15.00
N SER A 18 13.05 -17.29 15.23
CA SER A 18 12.40 -18.29 14.39
C SER A 18 10.90 -18.45 14.68
N THR A 19 10.48 -18.27 15.93
CA THR A 19 9.07 -18.26 16.35
C THR A 19 8.38 -16.92 16.10
N SER A 20 9.15 -15.87 15.85
CA SER A 20 8.59 -14.58 15.53
C SER A 20 8.07 -14.56 14.09
N SER A 21 6.76 -14.38 13.90
CA SER A 21 6.11 -14.22 12.57
C SER A 21 6.66 -13.01 11.75
N ARG A 22 7.56 -12.25 12.38
CA ARG A 22 8.10 -10.95 12.04
C ARG A 22 9.18 -11.07 10.99
N TYR A 23 8.81 -10.73 9.76
CA TYR A 23 9.80 -10.52 8.71
C TYR A 23 10.49 -9.17 8.94
N TYR A 24 11.70 -9.21 9.48
CA TYR A 24 12.51 -8.05 9.85
C TYR A 24 13.70 -7.88 8.91
N ARG A 25 13.95 -6.64 8.46
CA ARG A 25 15.13 -6.28 7.67
C ARG A 25 15.78 -5.01 8.18
N ARG A 26 17.11 -4.99 8.13
CA ARG A 26 17.89 -3.80 8.49
C ARG A 26 18.04 -2.89 7.29
N ASN A 27 17.69 -1.61 7.43
CA ASN A 27 18.12 -0.55 6.53
C ASN A 27 18.53 0.68 7.34
N LYS A 28 19.70 1.26 7.05
CA LYS A 28 20.20 2.46 7.74
C LYS A 28 19.19 3.62 7.71
N LYS A 29 18.51 3.82 6.58
CA LYS A 29 17.49 4.87 6.40
C LYS A 29 16.10 4.46 6.88
N SER A 30 15.89 3.21 7.29
CA SER A 30 14.59 2.65 7.70
C SER A 30 13.45 2.82 6.66
N TRP A 31 13.79 2.98 5.38
CA TRP A 31 12.82 3.10 4.28
C TRP A 31 12.85 1.87 3.37
N MET A 32 11.78 1.66 2.60
CA MET A 32 11.73 0.62 1.58
C MET A 32 12.72 0.95 0.44
N ILE A 33 13.47 -0.04 0.00
CA ILE A 33 14.34 0.03 -1.18
C ILE A 33 14.05 -1.18 -2.06
N GLN A 34 14.36 -1.08 -3.36
CA GLN A 34 14.01 -2.11 -4.36
C GLN A 34 14.46 -3.52 -3.96
N TYR A 35 15.71 -3.69 -3.51
CA TYR A 35 16.20 -4.98 -3.03
C TYR A 35 15.38 -5.57 -1.86
N LEU A 36 14.94 -4.72 -0.92
CA LEU A 36 14.12 -5.17 0.21
C LEU A 36 12.69 -5.48 -0.21
N PHE A 37 12.16 -4.76 -1.21
CA PHE A 37 10.87 -5.07 -1.82
C PHE A 37 10.92 -6.45 -2.47
N GLN A 38 11.94 -6.71 -3.29
CA GLN A 38 12.17 -7.99 -3.95
C GLN A 38 12.28 -9.15 -2.94
N ASP A 39 13.13 -8.98 -1.91
CA ASP A 39 13.30 -9.97 -0.85
C ASP A 39 11.99 -10.26 -0.09
N TRP A 40 11.14 -9.25 0.13
CA TRP A 40 9.81 -9.46 0.68
C TRP A 40 8.86 -10.17 -0.30
N PHE A 41 8.91 -9.79 -1.57
CA PHE A 41 8.06 -10.35 -2.61
C PHE A 41 8.30 -11.86 -2.75
N ASP A 42 9.55 -12.26 -3.01
CA ASP A 42 9.92 -13.65 -3.25
C ASP A 42 9.72 -14.51 -2.00
N ASN A 43 10.29 -14.08 -0.87
CA ASN A 43 10.38 -14.94 0.31
C ASN A 43 9.14 -14.90 1.20
N ARG A 44 8.22 -13.94 1.02
CA ARG A 44 7.03 -13.82 1.88
C ARG A 44 5.73 -13.66 1.13
N PHE A 45 5.66 -12.72 0.19
CA PHE A 45 4.40 -12.42 -0.49
C PHE A 45 3.93 -13.63 -1.28
N ILE A 46 4.76 -14.14 -2.20
CA ILE A 46 4.44 -15.29 -3.06
C ILE A 46 4.03 -16.52 -2.26
N HIS A 47 4.82 -16.90 -1.26
CA HIS A 47 4.52 -18.10 -0.46
C HIS A 47 3.20 -17.98 0.30
N LYS A 48 2.91 -16.82 0.90
CA LYS A 48 1.66 -16.61 1.64
C LYS A 48 0.45 -16.61 0.72
N ILE A 49 0.55 -15.96 -0.44
CA ILE A 49 -0.59 -15.84 -1.34
C ILE A 49 -0.87 -17.15 -2.09
N LYS A 50 0.16 -17.89 -2.51
CA LYS A 50 -0.01 -19.24 -3.06
C LYS A 50 -0.76 -20.15 -2.08
N LYS A 51 -0.29 -20.22 -0.83
CA LYS A 51 -0.95 -20.98 0.23
C LYS A 51 -2.43 -20.61 0.38
N TYR A 52 -2.75 -19.32 0.42
CA TYR A 52 -4.14 -18.87 0.53
C TYR A 52 -4.99 -19.29 -0.68
N TYR A 53 -4.46 -19.18 -1.90
CA TYR A 53 -5.17 -19.56 -3.12
C TYR A 53 -5.41 -21.07 -3.16
N ASP A 54 -4.40 -21.87 -2.82
CA ASP A 54 -4.49 -23.33 -2.75
C ASP A 54 -5.54 -23.77 -1.71
N GLU A 55 -5.54 -23.15 -0.52
CA GLU A 55 -6.49 -23.45 0.56
C GLU A 55 -7.93 -23.05 0.24
N ASN A 56 -8.15 -22.13 -0.70
CA ASN A 56 -9.48 -21.61 -1.06
C ASN A 56 -9.92 -22.04 -2.47
N ASP A 57 -9.18 -22.93 -3.14
CA ASP A 57 -9.43 -23.40 -4.51
C ASP A 57 -9.60 -22.25 -5.53
N ILE A 58 -8.75 -21.23 -5.42
CA ILE A 58 -8.75 -20.06 -6.30
C ILE A 58 -7.64 -20.21 -7.35
N PRO A 59 -7.92 -20.01 -8.65
CA PRO A 59 -6.88 -20.01 -9.67
C PRO A 59 -5.81 -18.95 -9.37
N PHE A 60 -4.55 -19.36 -9.34
CA PHE A 60 -3.42 -18.48 -9.03
C PHE A 60 -3.18 -17.46 -10.15
N LYS A 61 -3.87 -16.32 -10.08
CA LYS A 61 -3.69 -15.13 -10.93
C LYS A 61 -3.88 -13.88 -10.08
N ILE A 62 -2.90 -12.98 -10.09
CA ILE A 62 -2.89 -11.80 -9.22
C ILE A 62 -2.58 -10.56 -10.04
N LEU A 63 -3.32 -9.48 -9.78
CA LEU A 63 -2.97 -8.12 -10.17
C LEU A 63 -2.50 -7.36 -8.92
N LEU A 64 -1.25 -6.93 -8.91
CA LEU A 64 -0.67 -6.13 -7.83
C LEU A 64 -0.63 -4.65 -8.23
N LEU A 65 -1.44 -3.83 -7.57
CA LEU A 65 -1.48 -2.38 -7.73
C LEU A 65 -0.51 -1.72 -6.75
N LEU A 66 0.45 -0.93 -7.24
CA LEU A 66 1.41 -0.19 -6.43
C LEU A 66 1.37 1.32 -6.70
N ASP A 67 1.78 2.13 -5.73
CA ASP A 67 2.08 3.55 -5.98
C ASP A 67 3.45 3.73 -6.66
N ASN A 68 3.73 4.96 -7.10
CA ASN A 68 4.99 5.29 -7.79
C ASN A 68 6.17 5.57 -6.82
N ALA A 69 6.20 4.94 -5.64
CA ALA A 69 7.28 5.14 -4.69
C ALA A 69 8.65 4.68 -5.26
N PRO A 70 9.75 5.40 -5.01
CA PRO A 70 11.09 5.05 -5.53
C PRO A 70 11.61 3.67 -5.08
N GLY A 71 11.08 3.14 -3.98
CA GLY A 71 11.40 1.81 -3.46
C GLY A 71 10.77 0.68 -4.26
N HIS A 72 9.83 0.97 -5.16
CA HIS A 72 9.18 -0.01 -6.01
C HIS A 72 10.00 -0.30 -7.28
N PRO A 73 10.11 -1.57 -7.66
CA PRO A 73 10.95 -1.98 -8.80
C PRO A 73 10.21 -1.85 -10.15
N LYS A 74 10.82 -1.17 -11.12
CA LYS A 74 10.14 -0.72 -12.35
C LYS A 74 9.71 -1.82 -13.34
N HIS A 75 10.30 -3.02 -13.28
CA HIS A 75 10.10 -4.11 -14.26
C HIS A 75 9.79 -5.44 -13.55
N LEU A 76 8.75 -5.44 -12.71
CA LEU A 76 8.47 -6.57 -11.82
C LEU A 76 7.50 -7.62 -12.39
N ASP A 77 6.83 -7.28 -13.48
CA ASP A 77 6.01 -8.14 -14.31
C ASP A 77 6.77 -9.35 -14.89
N GLU A 78 8.11 -9.30 -14.90
CA GLU A 78 8.98 -10.43 -15.23
C GLU A 78 9.16 -11.44 -14.08
N LEU A 79 8.82 -11.10 -12.84
CA LEU A 79 9.17 -11.94 -11.69
C LEU A 79 8.35 -13.22 -11.57
N HIS A 80 7.09 -13.20 -12.01
CA HIS A 80 6.22 -14.37 -11.86
C HIS A 80 5.15 -14.39 -12.95
N PRO A 81 5.03 -15.49 -13.73
CA PRO A 81 4.15 -15.54 -14.91
C PRO A 81 2.66 -15.30 -14.58
N ASN A 82 2.24 -15.61 -13.35
CA ASN A 82 0.88 -15.45 -12.86
C ASN A 82 0.59 -14.12 -12.14
N ILE A 83 1.56 -13.22 -12.05
CA ILE A 83 1.40 -11.96 -11.33
C ILE A 83 1.68 -10.80 -12.27
N LYS A 84 0.65 -10.00 -12.53
CA LYS A 84 0.79 -8.74 -13.23
C LYS A 84 0.96 -7.62 -12.22
N MET A 85 2.00 -6.82 -12.36
CA MET A 85 2.17 -5.60 -11.59
C MET A 85 1.72 -4.42 -12.44
N THR A 86 1.03 -3.46 -11.82
CA THR A 86 0.74 -2.18 -12.45
C THR A 86 0.83 -1.07 -11.42
N TYR A 87 1.14 0.12 -11.92
CA TYR A 87 1.33 1.31 -11.12
C TYR A 87 0.10 2.20 -11.20
N LEU A 88 -0.29 2.75 -10.05
CA LEU A 88 -1.28 3.80 -10.00
C LEU A 88 -0.75 5.05 -10.70
N PRO A 89 -1.62 5.86 -11.33
CA PRO A 89 -1.20 7.14 -11.87
C PRO A 89 -0.58 8.03 -10.79
N SER A 90 0.32 8.92 -11.21
CA SER A 90 0.93 9.89 -10.30
C SER A 90 -0.14 10.76 -9.64
N ASN A 91 0.07 11.11 -8.37
CA ASN A 91 -0.82 11.97 -7.57
C ASN A 91 -2.24 11.41 -7.29
N THR A 92 -2.54 10.14 -7.62
CA THR A 92 -3.85 9.53 -7.31
C THR A 92 -3.88 8.74 -6.02
N THR A 93 -2.77 8.69 -5.26
CA THR A 93 -2.62 7.91 -4.03
C THR A 93 -3.79 8.14 -3.07
N HIS A 94 -4.14 9.37 -2.74
CA HIS A 94 -5.23 9.64 -1.80
C HIS A 94 -6.62 9.17 -2.30
N ILE A 95 -6.80 9.01 -3.61
CA ILE A 95 -8.09 8.69 -4.25
C ILE A 95 -8.23 7.20 -4.56
N VAL A 96 -7.13 6.51 -4.86
CA VAL A 96 -7.16 5.12 -5.36
C VAL A 96 -6.40 4.16 -4.45
N GLN A 97 -5.48 4.65 -3.61
CA GLN A 97 -4.71 3.78 -2.72
C GLN A 97 -5.59 3.27 -1.57
N LEU A 98 -6.16 2.09 -1.79
CA LEU A 98 -6.99 1.33 -0.86
C LEU A 98 -6.43 1.24 0.56
N MET A 99 -5.10 1.14 0.68
CA MET A 99 -4.42 1.07 1.97
C MET A 99 -4.57 2.36 2.77
N ASP A 100 -4.46 3.50 2.09
CA ASP A 100 -4.40 4.82 2.73
C ASP A 100 -5.78 5.34 3.11
N GLN A 101 -6.84 4.88 2.42
CA GLN A 101 -8.19 5.40 2.61
C GLN A 101 -8.85 4.96 3.93
N ASP A 102 -8.80 3.67 4.28
CA ASP A 102 -9.45 3.20 5.51
C ASP A 102 -8.58 2.24 6.33
N ARG A 103 -7.73 1.43 5.70
CA ARG A 103 -6.98 0.38 6.41
C ARG A 103 -5.95 0.97 7.35
N ILE A 104 -5.18 1.96 6.90
CA ILE A 104 -4.19 2.64 7.75
C ILE A 104 -4.87 3.42 8.87
N ALA A 105 -5.98 4.10 8.60
CA ALA A 105 -6.72 4.85 9.61
C ALA A 105 -7.28 3.93 10.72
N ASN A 106 -7.96 2.86 10.33
CA ASN A 106 -8.50 1.84 11.24
C ASN A 106 -7.39 1.14 12.03
N PHE A 107 -6.28 0.79 11.35
CA PHE A 107 -5.11 0.24 12.01
C PHE A 107 -4.53 1.20 13.07
N LYS A 108 -4.36 2.49 12.73
CA LYS A 108 -3.86 3.52 13.67
C LYS A 108 -4.78 3.66 14.88
N GLU A 109 -6.09 3.65 14.66
CA GLU A 109 -7.08 3.68 15.74
C GLU A 109 -6.91 2.49 16.68
N HIS A 110 -6.82 1.26 16.15
CA HIS A 110 -6.61 0.07 16.98
C HIS A 110 -5.27 0.09 17.71
N TYR A 111 -4.19 0.47 17.03
CA TYR A 111 -2.87 0.62 17.65
C TYR A 111 -2.90 1.60 18.83
N LEU A 112 -3.55 2.75 18.67
CA LEU A 112 -3.70 3.75 19.73
C LEU A 112 -4.54 3.22 20.89
N LYS A 113 -5.69 2.60 20.61
CA LYS A 113 -6.53 1.98 21.65
C LYS A 113 -5.75 0.97 22.48
N ILE A 114 -5.00 0.07 21.84
CA ILE A 114 -4.16 -0.92 22.53
C ILE A 114 -3.12 -0.23 23.41
N THR A 115 -2.44 0.78 22.87
CA THR A 115 -1.37 1.50 23.58
C THR A 115 -1.93 2.23 24.80
N PHE A 116 -3.07 2.92 24.68
CA PHE A 116 -3.72 3.59 25.80
C PHE A 116 -4.31 2.62 26.83
N SER A 117 -4.83 1.47 26.41
CA SER A 117 -5.25 0.43 27.35
C SER A 117 -4.09 -0.07 28.20
N GLN A 118 -2.92 -0.32 27.58
CA GLN A 118 -1.70 -0.69 28.31
C GLN A 118 -1.26 0.41 29.27
N GLU A 119 -1.36 1.68 28.86
CA GLU A 119 -1.01 2.82 29.70
C GLU A 119 -1.92 2.92 30.94
N ILE A 120 -3.24 2.81 30.75
CA ILE A 120 -4.24 2.85 31.84
C ILE A 120 -4.03 1.69 32.82
N GLU A 121 -3.79 0.48 32.31
CA GLU A 121 -3.53 -0.69 33.15
C GLU A 121 -2.28 -0.49 34.04
N ARG A 122 -1.24 0.14 33.50
CA ARG A 122 -0.02 0.46 34.27
C ARG A 122 -0.25 1.60 35.26
N ALA A 123 -1.05 2.59 34.89
CA ALA A 123 -1.44 3.66 35.81
C ALA A 123 -2.21 3.11 37.03
N GLN A 124 -3.08 2.12 36.83
CA GLN A 124 -3.78 1.41 37.91
C GLN A 124 -2.84 0.62 38.83
N GLN A 125 -1.64 0.27 38.33
CA GLN A 125 -0.56 -0.37 39.10
C GLN A 125 0.39 0.65 39.75
N ASN A 126 -0.05 1.91 39.91
CA ASN A 126 0.71 3.03 40.45
C ASN A 126 1.97 3.41 39.64
N GLN A 127 2.05 3.01 38.37
CA GLN A 127 3.13 3.44 37.48
C GLN A 127 2.78 4.79 36.85
N THR A 128 3.72 5.74 36.87
CA THR A 128 3.53 7.03 36.20
C THR A 128 3.59 6.89 34.68
N LEU A 129 2.94 7.82 33.98
CA LEU A 129 3.04 7.91 32.52
C LEU A 129 4.50 7.99 32.04
N ARG A 130 5.34 8.71 32.78
CA ARG A 130 6.77 8.85 32.48
C ARG A 130 7.50 7.51 32.53
N GLU A 131 7.21 6.69 33.55
CA GLU A 131 7.80 5.36 33.68
C GLU A 131 7.31 4.41 32.60
N PHE A 132 6.02 4.50 32.23
CA PHE A 132 5.47 3.72 31.12
C PHE A 132 6.26 3.98 29.84
N TRP A 133 6.34 5.24 29.41
CA TRP A 133 7.04 5.60 28.17
C TRP A 133 8.55 5.37 28.24
N LYS A 134 9.16 5.44 29.43
CA LYS A 134 10.58 5.08 29.61
C LYS A 134 10.84 3.60 29.36
N ASN A 135 9.87 2.74 29.67
CA ASN A 135 9.96 1.29 29.50
C ASN A 135 9.40 0.82 28.14
N TYR A 136 8.58 1.64 27.48
CA TYR A 136 8.02 1.36 26.17
C TYR A 136 9.12 1.29 25.11
N ASN A 137 9.27 0.14 24.46
CA ASN A 137 10.30 -0.08 23.46
C ASN A 137 9.72 -0.62 22.14
N ILE A 138 10.58 -0.75 21.14
CA ILE A 138 10.19 -1.19 19.80
C ILE A 138 9.53 -2.58 19.78
N PHE A 139 9.83 -3.46 20.73
CA PHE A 139 9.14 -4.75 20.84
C PHE A 139 7.66 -4.57 21.23
N ASN A 140 7.37 -3.66 22.17
CA ASN A 140 6.00 -3.28 22.50
C ASN A 140 5.27 -2.73 21.26
N ALA A 141 5.91 -1.79 20.54
CA ALA A 141 5.34 -1.23 19.32
C ALA A 141 5.04 -2.30 18.27
N ILE A 142 5.93 -3.27 18.09
CA ILE A 142 5.74 -4.37 17.15
C ILE A 142 4.60 -5.29 17.55
N ASN A 143 4.47 -5.64 18.84
CA ASN A 143 3.34 -6.42 19.32
C ASN A 143 2.03 -5.65 19.11
N ASN A 144 2.01 -4.34 19.38
CA ASN A 144 0.84 -3.49 19.15
C ASN A 144 0.51 -3.38 17.65
N ILE A 145 1.50 -3.39 16.76
CA ILE A 145 1.30 -3.47 15.31
C ILE A 145 0.63 -4.79 14.92
N GLU A 146 1.12 -5.93 15.43
CA GLU A 146 0.54 -7.24 15.12
C GLU A 146 -0.90 -7.36 15.61
N GLU A 147 -1.15 -6.99 16.86
CA GLU A 147 -2.48 -7.03 17.46
C GLU A 147 -3.43 -6.03 16.77
N GLY A 148 -2.97 -4.79 16.57
CA GLY A 148 -3.75 -3.76 15.86
C GLY A 148 -4.12 -4.19 14.44
N TRP A 149 -3.20 -4.82 13.72
CA TRP A 149 -3.44 -5.33 12.37
C TRP A 149 -4.45 -6.49 12.34
N SER A 150 -4.40 -7.40 13.33
CA SER A 150 -5.37 -8.49 13.43
C SER A 150 -6.81 -8.03 13.68
N LYS A 151 -6.99 -6.82 14.23
CA LYS A 151 -8.30 -6.22 14.48
C LYS A 151 -8.90 -5.51 13.26
N VAL A 152 -8.10 -5.23 12.22
CA VAL A 152 -8.59 -4.64 10.97
C VAL A 152 -9.46 -5.65 10.22
N THR A 153 -10.77 -5.40 10.16
CA THR A 153 -11.72 -6.35 9.58
C THR A 153 -11.73 -6.36 8.04
N THR A 154 -12.13 -7.49 7.46
CA THR A 154 -12.35 -7.64 6.01
C THR A 154 -13.49 -6.76 5.48
N LYS A 155 -14.46 -6.40 6.34
CA LYS A 155 -15.57 -5.49 6.00
C LYS A 155 -15.07 -4.13 5.49
N CYS A 156 -13.99 -3.60 6.08
CA CYS A 156 -13.33 -2.38 5.62
C CYS A 156 -12.77 -2.56 4.21
N THR A 157 -12.18 -3.72 3.91
CA THR A 157 -11.56 -3.98 2.60
C THR A 157 -12.63 -4.12 1.49
N ASN A 158 -13.71 -4.86 1.75
CA ASN A 158 -14.79 -5.04 0.78
C ASN A 158 -15.55 -3.73 0.52
N GLY A 159 -15.74 -2.90 1.56
CA GLY A 159 -16.39 -1.59 1.43
C GLY A 159 -15.68 -0.66 0.45
N ILE A 160 -14.34 -0.60 0.49
CA ILE A 160 -13.58 0.30 -0.40
C ILE A 160 -13.58 -0.23 -1.83
N TRP A 161 -13.38 -1.53 -2.04
CA TRP A 161 -13.48 -2.12 -3.38
C TRP A 161 -14.85 -1.86 -4.00
N ASN A 162 -15.93 -1.98 -3.22
CA ASN A 162 -17.26 -1.64 -3.69
C ASN A 162 -17.40 -0.14 -4.04
N LYS A 163 -16.83 0.77 -3.24
CA LYS A 163 -16.84 2.21 -3.56
C LYS A 163 -16.04 2.52 -4.83
N LEU A 164 -14.84 1.95 -4.97
CA LEU A 164 -14.00 2.14 -6.17
C LEU A 164 -14.66 1.57 -7.42
N LEU A 165 -15.20 0.35 -7.34
CA LEU A 165 -15.90 -0.28 -8.45
C LEU A 165 -17.20 0.44 -8.80
N LYS A 166 -17.92 0.99 -7.81
CA LYS A 166 -19.13 1.79 -8.05
C LYS A 166 -18.79 3.13 -8.71
N ARG A 167 -17.77 3.84 -8.20
CA ARG A 167 -17.26 5.07 -8.81
C ARG A 167 -16.73 4.81 -10.22
N TYR A 168 -16.09 3.66 -10.45
CA TYR A 168 -15.71 3.23 -11.79
C TYR A 168 -16.96 3.00 -12.65
N LYS A 169 -17.96 2.23 -12.21
CA LYS A 169 -19.22 2.06 -12.97
C LYS A 169 -19.93 3.38 -13.30
N GLU A 170 -19.92 4.34 -12.37
CA GLU A 170 -20.47 5.69 -12.58
C GLU A 170 -19.60 6.51 -13.56
N ASN A 171 -18.26 6.35 -13.51
CA ASN A 171 -17.29 6.98 -14.41
C ASN A 171 -17.01 6.20 -15.71
N VAL A 172 -17.59 5.03 -15.93
CA VAL A 172 -17.48 4.27 -17.21
C VAL A 172 -18.52 4.76 -18.22
N ASN A 173 -19.37 5.72 -17.82
CA ASN A 173 -20.01 6.64 -18.75
C ASN A 173 -19.04 7.71 -19.30
N PHE A 174 -17.73 7.49 -19.23
CA PHE A 174 -16.74 8.26 -19.97
C PHE A 174 -16.85 7.91 -21.45
N ASN A 175 -17.49 8.80 -22.20
CA ASN A 175 -17.45 8.76 -23.65
C ASN A 175 -16.06 9.26 -24.08
N ILE A 176 -15.10 8.33 -24.19
CA ILE A 176 -13.71 8.64 -24.58
C ILE A 176 -13.67 9.41 -25.91
N GLU A 177 -14.62 9.17 -26.81
CA GLU A 177 -14.76 9.92 -28.05
C GLU A 177 -15.10 11.39 -27.80
N GLU A 178 -15.85 11.73 -26.75
CA GLU A 178 -16.27 13.10 -26.44
C GLU A 178 -15.10 13.92 -25.88
N GLU A 179 -14.31 13.36 -24.96
CA GLU A 179 -13.09 14.02 -24.46
C GLU A 179 -12.01 14.15 -25.54
N ILE A 180 -11.83 13.13 -26.39
CA ILE A 180 -10.92 13.19 -27.55
C ILE A 180 -11.36 14.32 -28.49
N ASN A 181 -12.66 14.44 -28.75
CA ASN A 181 -13.20 15.51 -29.59
C ASN A 181 -13.03 16.89 -28.95
N GLU A 182 -13.20 17.04 -27.63
CA GLU A 182 -12.97 18.31 -26.93
C GLU A 182 -11.50 18.73 -26.99
N VAL A 183 -10.56 17.80 -26.77
CA VAL A 183 -9.12 18.07 -26.87
C VAL A 183 -8.73 18.40 -28.31
N ALA A 184 -9.24 17.67 -29.30
CA ALA A 184 -9.00 17.96 -30.71
C ALA A 184 -9.52 19.35 -31.11
N ASN A 185 -10.71 19.74 -30.64
CA ASN A 185 -11.28 21.06 -30.89
C ASN A 185 -10.47 22.18 -30.22
N MET A 186 -9.96 21.96 -29.00
CA MET A 186 -9.07 22.92 -28.33
C MET A 186 -7.75 23.11 -29.09
N ILE A 187 -7.14 22.01 -29.58
CA ILE A 187 -5.91 22.06 -30.37
C ILE A 187 -6.14 22.83 -31.68
N LEU A 188 -7.24 22.57 -32.38
CA LEU A 188 -7.62 23.33 -33.59
C LEU A 188 -7.80 24.81 -33.29
N GLN A 189 -8.49 25.15 -32.20
CA GLN A 189 -8.71 26.55 -31.82
C GLN A 189 -7.41 27.28 -31.47
N PHE A 190 -6.48 26.64 -30.77
CA PHE A 190 -5.16 27.20 -30.48
C PHE A 190 -4.29 27.31 -31.74
N SER A 191 -4.35 26.33 -32.64
CA SER A 191 -3.60 26.37 -33.91
C SER A 191 -4.02 27.58 -34.77
N GLN A 192 -5.33 27.87 -34.82
CA GLN A 192 -5.87 29.05 -35.50
C GLN A 192 -5.41 30.36 -34.86
N GLN A 193 -5.35 30.43 -33.53
CA GLN A 193 -4.83 31.62 -32.82
C GLN A 193 -3.34 31.85 -33.05
N LEU A 194 -2.59 30.78 -33.31
CA LEU A 194 -1.15 30.81 -33.54
C LEU A 194 -0.77 30.82 -35.03
N ASN A 195 -1.75 30.90 -35.94
CA ASN A 195 -1.56 30.82 -37.40
C ASN A 195 -0.80 29.56 -37.85
N LEU A 196 -1.02 28.43 -37.16
CA LEU A 196 -0.48 27.12 -37.54
C LEU A 196 -1.48 26.42 -38.47
N GLU A 197 -0.99 25.90 -39.60
CA GLU A 197 -1.77 25.04 -40.49
C GLU A 197 -1.78 23.62 -39.93
N ILE A 198 -2.76 23.32 -39.06
CA ILE A 198 -3.03 21.99 -38.52
C ILE A 198 -4.49 21.68 -38.81
N ASP A 199 -4.77 20.55 -39.47
CA ASP A 199 -6.13 20.11 -39.73
C ASP A 199 -6.57 18.95 -38.82
N LYS A 200 -7.83 18.53 -38.97
CA LYS A 200 -8.41 17.49 -38.12
C LYS A 200 -7.82 16.11 -38.41
N GLU A 201 -7.34 15.88 -39.64
CA GLU A 201 -6.72 14.63 -40.06
C GLU A 201 -5.35 14.46 -39.37
N ASP A 202 -4.59 15.56 -39.27
CA ASP A 202 -3.29 15.60 -38.57
C ASP A 202 -3.41 15.24 -37.08
N ILE A 203 -4.46 15.73 -36.42
CA ILE A 203 -4.73 15.46 -34.99
C ILE A 203 -5.15 13.99 -34.78
N ASN A 204 -5.94 13.44 -35.71
CA ASN A 204 -6.38 12.04 -35.65
C ASN A 204 -5.23 11.03 -35.85
N GLN A 205 -4.11 11.42 -36.49
CA GLN A 205 -2.93 10.57 -36.61
C GLN A 205 -2.06 10.56 -35.33
N LEU A 206 -2.24 11.52 -34.43
CA LEU A 206 -1.46 11.69 -33.20
C LEU A 206 -2.11 11.05 -31.96
N LEU A 207 -3.41 10.78 -32.00
CA LEU A 207 -4.21 10.18 -30.94
C LEU A 207 -4.43 8.68 -31.19
#